data_AF-A0AAV0HIG7-F1
#
_entry.id   AF-A0AAV0HIG7-F1
#
_cell.length_a   1.000
_cell.length_b   1.000
_cell.length_c   1.000
_cell.angle_alpha   90.00
_cell.angle_beta   90.00
_cell.angle_gamma   90.00
#
_symmetry.space_group_name_H-M   'P 1'
#
loop_
_entity.id
_entity.type
_entity.pdbx_description
1 polymer ?
#
loop_
_entity_poly.entity_id
_entity_poly.type
_entity_poly.pdbx_seq_one_letter_code
_entity_poly.pdbx_strand_id
1 'polypeptide(L)'
;MAKTQTIAWVNHLLLFSLIALTLVFISYFTIHHNSASLAKYLTETTAAGVTFQQQYAASNVAGGNTCSGRYIYVHHLPTRFNDDVFNSCRDSSLLKNPDMCPNLSNLGFGAQVNIKNPSGDQGLITERLASSWYATNHFSLEVIFRHRLMKSYDCLTNDSSLASLIYVPFYPGFDIVRHLWGNYNTTVRDALGFELVSWLKNQPNWKTSGLWGRDHFFVSGRIAWDLRRPDDDDSHWGSKLMQLPEAMNMTMLSIETTSWSNELGIPYPTYFHPRRVKEVHRWQKRMTRQKRPYLFSFVGGPRANMTDSIRGELINQCLASRRNCKLLNCHSANCTSPIEVLKVFRNSVFCLQPAGDSYTRRSTFDSILAGCIPVFFHPFSAYTQYIWHLPRNYSSYSVYIPENLVREGIVSIRMQLLQVSKAEVVSMRQEVINLIPKVIYRDPRSKSKDFEDAFDIAIKGMLERVGKVRRQIEEGKDPGTGFAEPGSWKLKLEEGWYRERS
;
A
#
# COMPACT_ATOMS: atom_id res chain seq x y z
N MET A 1 24.57 63.04 -19.19
CA MET A 1 24.66 61.71 -18.54
C MET A 1 23.33 60.93 -18.43
N ALA A 2 22.16 61.50 -18.74
CA ALA A 2 20.88 60.78 -18.60
C ALA A 2 20.48 59.85 -19.77
N LYS A 3 21.00 60.05 -21.00
CA LYS A 3 20.62 59.22 -22.17
C LYS A 3 21.29 57.85 -22.23
N THR A 4 22.46 57.68 -21.60
CA THR A 4 23.24 56.44 -21.67
C THR A 4 22.74 55.36 -20.70
N GLN A 5 22.14 55.75 -19.57
CA GLN A 5 21.53 54.81 -18.62
C GLN A 5 20.25 54.17 -19.17
N THR A 6 19.41 54.91 -19.89
CA THR A 6 18.12 54.39 -20.40
C THR A 6 18.33 53.25 -21.42
N ILE A 7 19.38 53.32 -22.24
CA ILE A 7 19.70 52.30 -23.24
C ILE A 7 20.20 51.00 -22.58
N ALA A 8 20.98 51.10 -21.50
CA ALA A 8 21.46 49.95 -20.74
C ALA A 8 20.31 49.19 -20.05
N TRP A 9 19.32 49.91 -19.51
CA TRP A 9 18.13 49.31 -18.89
C TRP A 9 17.24 48.60 -19.91
N VAL A 10 17.05 49.17 -21.10
CA VAL A 10 16.28 48.54 -22.19
C VAL A 10 16.97 47.26 -22.68
N ASN A 11 18.30 47.28 -22.83
CA ASN A 11 19.06 46.10 -23.23
C ASN A 11 19.02 44.97 -22.18
N HIS A 12 19.04 45.30 -20.88
CA HIS A 12 18.88 44.30 -19.82
C HIS A 12 17.47 43.69 -19.78
N LEU A 13 16.42 44.50 -19.98
CA LEU A 13 15.04 44.01 -20.08
C LEU A 13 14.84 43.09 -21.29
N LEU A 14 15.41 43.45 -22.44
CA LEU A 14 15.37 42.61 -23.65
C LEU A 14 16.11 41.29 -23.43
N LEU A 15 17.29 41.30 -22.84
CA LEU A 15 18.06 40.09 -22.54
C LEU A 15 17.31 39.18 -21.55
N PHE A 16 16.69 39.75 -20.52
CA PHE A 16 15.91 38.99 -19.54
C PHE A 16 14.65 38.37 -20.17
N SER A 17 13.98 39.10 -21.07
CA SER A 17 12.82 38.58 -21.80
C SER A 17 13.19 37.44 -22.75
N LEU A 18 14.36 37.50 -23.39
CA LEU A 18 14.88 36.44 -24.25
C LEU A 18 15.22 35.17 -23.46
N ILE A 19 15.83 35.32 -22.27
CA ILE A 19 16.15 34.19 -21.38
C ILE A 19 14.86 33.56 -20.82
N ALA A 20 13.86 34.35 -20.47
CA ALA A 20 12.57 33.83 -20.02
C ALA A 20 11.86 33.04 -21.13
N LEU A 21 11.87 33.54 -22.37
CA LEU A 21 11.30 32.86 -23.54
C LEU A 21 12.02 31.55 -23.86
N THR A 22 13.36 31.51 -23.79
CA THR A 22 14.11 30.26 -24.03
C THR A 22 13.86 29.22 -22.93
N LEU A 23 13.77 29.62 -21.66
CA LEU A 23 13.41 28.71 -20.56
C LEU A 23 11.99 28.15 -20.70
N VAL A 24 11.03 28.96 -21.14
CA VAL A 24 9.66 28.50 -21.44
C VAL A 24 9.67 27.51 -22.61
N PHE A 25 10.44 27.78 -23.66
CA PHE A 25 10.57 26.87 -24.80
C PHE A 25 11.22 25.53 -24.43
N ILE A 26 12.27 25.53 -23.61
CA ILE A 26 12.93 24.31 -23.13
C ILE A 26 12.00 23.50 -22.24
N SER A 27 11.26 24.16 -21.33
CA SER A 27 10.24 23.52 -20.50
C SER A 27 9.12 22.91 -21.34
N TYR A 28 8.60 23.63 -22.33
CA TYR A 28 7.58 23.14 -23.25
C TYR A 28 8.06 21.92 -24.05
N PHE A 29 9.28 21.96 -24.59
CA PHE A 29 9.85 20.85 -25.35
C PHE A 29 10.12 19.62 -24.49
N THR A 30 10.65 19.79 -23.28
CA THR A 30 10.91 18.67 -22.35
C THR A 30 9.62 18.02 -21.86
N ILE A 31 8.57 18.81 -21.59
CA ILE A 31 7.23 18.30 -21.26
C ILE A 31 6.64 17.54 -22.45
N HIS A 32 6.73 18.07 -23.66
CA HIS A 32 6.20 17.41 -24.87
C HIS A 32 6.95 16.13 -25.24
N HIS A 33 8.27 16.11 -25.11
CA HIS A 33 9.07 14.94 -25.45
C HIS A 33 8.86 13.80 -24.44
N ASN A 34 8.73 14.13 -23.15
CA ASN A 34 8.40 13.15 -22.10
C ASN A 34 6.97 12.62 -22.24
N SER A 35 6.01 13.48 -22.61
CA SER A 35 4.62 13.05 -22.84
C SER A 35 4.44 12.20 -24.10
N ALA A 36 5.21 12.43 -25.17
CA ALA A 36 5.21 11.58 -26.36
C ALA A 36 5.83 10.20 -26.09
N SER A 37 6.93 10.13 -25.34
CA SER A 37 7.54 8.86 -24.91
C SER A 37 6.61 8.06 -24.00
N LEU A 38 5.96 8.74 -23.05
CA LEU A 38 4.93 8.16 -22.19
C LEU A 38 3.73 7.67 -23.02
N ALA A 39 3.24 8.45 -24.00
CA ALA A 39 2.14 8.07 -24.87
C ALA A 39 2.43 6.81 -25.70
N LYS A 40 3.66 6.65 -26.20
CA LYS A 40 4.09 5.46 -26.94
C LYS A 40 4.17 4.21 -26.04
N TYR A 41 4.70 4.36 -24.82
CA TYR A 41 4.67 3.29 -23.83
C TYR A 41 3.23 2.91 -23.42
N LEU A 42 2.32 3.92 -23.36
CA LEU A 42 0.91 3.76 -23.04
C LEU A 42 0.12 3.01 -24.13
N THR A 43 0.40 3.23 -25.42
CA THR A 43 -0.25 2.48 -26.51
C THR A 43 0.19 1.03 -26.58
N GLU A 44 1.48 0.75 -26.34
CA GLU A 44 2.01 -0.63 -26.35
C GLU A 44 1.49 -1.46 -25.15
N THR A 45 1.31 -0.85 -23.97
CA THR A 45 0.75 -1.55 -22.79
C THR A 45 -0.77 -1.72 -22.84
N THR A 46 -1.51 -0.80 -23.45
CA THR A 46 -2.98 -0.93 -23.60
C THR A 46 -3.35 -2.03 -24.59
N ALA A 47 -2.63 -2.16 -25.71
CA ALA A 47 -2.80 -3.26 -26.65
C ALA A 47 -2.53 -4.62 -25.99
N ALA A 48 -1.49 -4.73 -25.15
CA ALA A 48 -1.19 -5.95 -24.40
C ALA A 48 -2.26 -6.30 -23.35
N GLY A 49 -2.81 -5.30 -22.66
CA GLY A 49 -3.84 -5.51 -21.62
C GLY A 49 -5.21 -5.95 -22.17
N VAL A 50 -5.66 -5.37 -23.29
CA VAL A 50 -6.95 -5.70 -23.92
C VAL A 50 -6.91 -7.09 -24.55
N THR A 51 -5.82 -7.44 -25.24
CA THR A 51 -5.65 -8.76 -25.87
C THR A 51 -5.64 -9.88 -24.82
N PHE A 52 -5.04 -9.64 -23.66
CA PHE A 52 -4.95 -10.62 -22.58
C PHE A 52 -6.29 -10.89 -21.89
N GLN A 53 -7.10 -9.85 -21.64
CA GLN A 53 -8.42 -10.00 -21.02
C GLN A 53 -9.37 -10.83 -21.90
N GLN A 54 -9.22 -10.73 -23.22
CA GLN A 54 -9.96 -11.52 -24.20
C GLN A 54 -9.50 -12.98 -24.25
N GLN A 55 -8.20 -13.24 -24.11
CA GLN A 55 -7.62 -14.58 -24.11
C GLN A 55 -7.91 -15.36 -22.81
N TYR A 56 -7.93 -14.67 -21.65
CA TYR A 56 -8.28 -15.26 -20.35
C TYR A 56 -9.79 -15.55 -20.20
N ALA A 57 -10.63 -14.81 -20.93
CA ALA A 57 -12.06 -15.10 -21.02
C ALA A 57 -12.34 -16.30 -21.94
N ALA A 58 -11.58 -16.47 -23.02
CA ALA A 58 -11.76 -17.55 -23.99
C ALA A 58 -11.38 -18.94 -23.44
N SER A 59 -10.45 -19.03 -22.48
CA SER A 59 -10.05 -20.32 -21.87
C SER A 59 -11.08 -20.89 -20.89
N ASN A 60 -12.07 -20.10 -20.44
CA ASN A 60 -13.08 -20.51 -19.46
C ASN A 60 -14.36 -21.12 -20.08
N VAL A 61 -14.44 -21.27 -21.41
CA VAL A 61 -15.67 -21.71 -22.10
C VAL A 61 -15.66 -23.19 -22.53
N ALA A 62 -14.52 -23.89 -22.45
CA ALA A 62 -14.48 -25.35 -22.61
C ALA A 62 -14.52 -26.01 -21.22
N GLY A 63 -15.38 -27.01 -21.01
CA GLY A 63 -15.65 -27.72 -19.74
C GLY A 63 -14.44 -28.45 -19.12
N GLY A 64 -13.37 -27.72 -18.82
CA GLY A 64 -12.17 -28.15 -18.12
C GLY A 64 -12.22 -27.82 -16.63
N ASN A 65 -11.26 -28.39 -15.90
CA ASN A 65 -11.05 -28.15 -14.49
C ASN A 65 -11.01 -26.64 -14.17
N THR A 66 -11.97 -26.16 -13.37
CA THR A 66 -12.11 -24.73 -13.04
C THR A 66 -10.86 -24.11 -12.39
N CYS A 67 -9.94 -24.92 -11.86
CA CYS A 67 -8.71 -24.48 -11.23
C CYS A 67 -7.47 -24.47 -12.15
N SER A 68 -7.63 -24.84 -13.43
CA SER A 68 -6.54 -24.74 -14.40
C SER A 68 -5.94 -23.34 -14.43
N GLY A 69 -4.62 -23.23 -14.33
CA GLY A 69 -3.90 -21.95 -14.26
C GLY A 69 -4.11 -21.15 -12.97
N ARG A 70 -4.78 -21.71 -11.96
CA ARG A 70 -5.11 -21.06 -10.67
C ARG A 70 -4.64 -21.86 -9.46
N TYR A 71 -4.00 -23.00 -9.66
CA TYR A 71 -3.53 -23.81 -8.54
C TYR A 71 -2.45 -23.09 -7.72
N ILE A 72 -2.61 -23.11 -6.40
CA ILE A 72 -1.62 -22.61 -5.45
C ILE A 72 -1.18 -23.76 -4.56
N TYR A 73 0.11 -24.05 -4.58
CA TYR A 73 0.73 -24.95 -3.61
C TYR A 73 1.18 -24.14 -2.40
N VAL A 74 0.93 -24.63 -1.20
CA VAL A 74 1.36 -23.98 0.05
C VAL A 74 2.49 -24.80 0.65
N HIS A 75 3.64 -24.16 0.87
CA HIS A 75 4.77 -24.82 1.51
C HIS A 75 4.43 -25.21 2.96
N HIS A 76 4.79 -26.44 3.33
CA HIS A 76 4.73 -26.93 4.70
C HIS A 76 6.02 -26.55 5.44
N LEU A 77 6.10 -25.30 5.87
CA LEU A 77 7.26 -24.79 6.61
C LEU A 77 7.30 -25.33 8.05
N PRO A 78 8.50 -25.53 8.63
CA PRO A 78 8.66 -25.67 10.07
C PRO A 78 7.96 -24.54 10.85
N THR A 79 7.35 -24.86 12.00
CA THR A 79 6.47 -23.93 12.75
C THR A 79 7.16 -22.64 13.19
N ARG A 80 8.49 -22.66 13.37
CA ARG A 80 9.30 -21.46 13.68
C ARG A 80 9.14 -20.32 12.69
N PHE A 81 8.79 -20.62 11.44
CA PHE A 81 8.58 -19.62 10.39
C PHE A 81 7.19 -18.96 10.45
N ASN A 82 6.24 -19.52 11.22
CA ASN A 82 4.89 -19.00 11.30
C ASN A 82 4.16 -19.30 12.62
N ASP A 83 3.82 -20.56 12.87
CA ASP A 83 2.88 -20.97 13.90
C ASP A 83 3.40 -20.69 15.32
N ASP A 84 4.72 -20.71 15.51
CA ASP A 84 5.35 -20.36 16.78
C ASP A 84 5.09 -18.90 17.19
N VAL A 85 4.76 -18.01 16.23
CA VAL A 85 4.33 -16.62 16.53
C VAL A 85 3.08 -16.60 17.40
N PHE A 86 2.15 -17.54 17.21
CA PHE A 86 0.95 -17.61 18.04
C PHE A 86 1.24 -18.18 19.43
N ASN A 87 2.24 -19.07 19.55
CA ASN A 87 2.64 -19.65 20.83
C ASN A 87 3.38 -18.63 21.71
N SER A 88 4.17 -17.74 21.09
CA SER A 88 4.94 -16.71 21.80
C SER A 88 4.33 -15.31 21.74
N CYS A 89 3.09 -15.12 21.28
CA CYS A 89 2.51 -13.78 21.14
C CYS A 89 2.31 -13.03 22.47
N ARG A 90 2.33 -13.73 23.61
CA ARG A 90 2.31 -13.14 24.96
C ARG A 90 3.70 -12.89 25.53
N ASP A 91 4.74 -13.39 24.89
CA ASP A 91 6.10 -13.35 25.40
C ASP A 91 6.70 -11.96 25.21
N SER A 92 6.58 -11.13 26.26
CA SER A 92 7.15 -9.79 26.31
C SER A 92 8.68 -9.78 26.30
N SER A 93 9.34 -10.92 26.54
CA SER A 93 10.80 -11.03 26.46
C SER A 93 11.29 -11.16 25.01
N LEU A 94 10.47 -11.75 24.14
CA LEU A 94 10.73 -11.88 22.71
C LEU A 94 10.16 -10.72 21.89
N LEU A 95 9.11 -10.07 22.38
CA LEU A 95 8.43 -8.98 21.71
C LEU A 95 8.47 -7.76 22.63
N LYS A 96 9.26 -6.73 22.29
CA LYS A 96 9.32 -5.47 23.07
C LYS A 96 8.00 -4.69 23.12
N ASN A 97 6.91 -5.23 22.57
CA ASN A 97 5.56 -4.69 22.57
C ASN A 97 4.69 -5.60 23.46
N PRO A 98 3.98 -5.07 24.48
CA PRO A 98 3.15 -5.90 25.35
C PRO A 98 2.10 -6.67 24.54
N ASP A 99 1.94 -7.95 24.86
CA ASP A 99 0.96 -8.92 24.33
C ASP A 99 0.41 -8.63 22.92
N MET A 100 0.97 -9.28 21.91
CA MET A 100 0.49 -9.20 20.53
C MET A 100 -0.75 -10.07 20.27
N CYS A 101 -1.09 -11.01 21.15
CA CYS A 101 -2.17 -11.96 20.92
C CYS A 101 -3.54 -11.31 20.65
N PRO A 102 -3.93 -10.19 21.29
CA PRO A 102 -5.16 -9.48 20.95
C PRO A 102 -5.26 -9.15 19.47
N ASN A 103 -4.15 -8.80 18.81
CA ASN A 103 -4.09 -8.50 17.38
C ASN A 103 -4.21 -9.74 16.49
N LEU A 104 -3.78 -10.91 17.00
CA LEU A 104 -3.81 -12.18 16.28
C LEU A 104 -5.16 -12.90 16.39
N SER A 105 -6.01 -12.48 17.34
CA SER A 105 -7.36 -13.02 17.50
C SER A 105 -8.23 -12.83 16.26
N ASN A 106 -9.33 -13.59 16.16
CA ASN A 106 -10.25 -13.56 15.01
C ASN A 106 -9.55 -13.68 13.65
N LEU A 107 -8.60 -14.61 13.53
CA LEU A 107 -7.87 -14.87 12.29
C LEU A 107 -7.02 -13.66 11.83
N GLY A 108 -6.46 -12.91 12.78
CA GLY A 108 -5.68 -11.69 12.54
C GLY A 108 -6.51 -10.40 12.47
N PHE A 109 -7.84 -10.46 12.54
CA PHE A 109 -8.67 -9.24 12.58
C PHE A 109 -8.62 -8.52 13.92
N GLY A 110 -8.18 -9.17 14.99
CA GLY A 110 -8.15 -8.60 16.32
C GLY A 110 -9.51 -8.60 17.01
N ALA A 111 -9.64 -7.81 18.08
CA ALA A 111 -10.87 -7.75 18.87
C ALA A 111 -12.04 -7.15 18.06
N GLN A 112 -13.24 -7.72 18.20
CA GLN A 112 -14.42 -7.15 17.57
C GLN A 112 -14.75 -5.78 18.18
N VAL A 113 -15.15 -4.81 17.35
CA VAL A 113 -15.51 -3.47 17.83
C VAL A 113 -16.78 -3.53 18.68
N ASN A 114 -16.70 -3.03 19.91
CA ASN A 114 -17.85 -2.96 20.81
C ASN A 114 -18.75 -1.77 20.45
N ILE A 115 -19.92 -2.06 19.87
CA ILE A 115 -20.91 -1.06 19.44
C ILE A 115 -21.98 -0.76 20.50
N LYS A 116 -21.94 -1.39 21.68
CA LYS A 116 -22.99 -1.29 22.70
C LYS A 116 -22.96 -0.01 23.55
N ASN A 117 -22.11 0.97 23.22
CA ASN A 117 -22.03 2.23 23.95
C ASN A 117 -22.72 3.35 23.13
N PRO A 118 -24.02 3.68 23.38
CA PRO A 118 -24.83 4.52 22.51
C PRO A 118 -24.33 5.97 22.40
N SER A 119 -23.61 6.44 23.41
CA SER A 119 -23.09 7.81 23.52
C SER A 119 -21.85 8.06 22.61
N GLY A 120 -21.08 7.01 22.28
CA GLY A 120 -19.80 7.13 21.60
C GLY A 120 -19.87 6.98 20.07
N ASP A 121 -20.64 6.01 19.58
CA ASP A 121 -20.71 5.63 18.16
C ASP A 121 -21.69 6.49 17.36
N GLN A 122 -22.71 7.11 17.98
CA GLN A 122 -23.79 7.85 17.28
C GLN A 122 -24.39 7.07 16.09
N GLY A 123 -24.48 5.74 16.23
CA GLY A 123 -24.92 4.82 15.19
C GLY A 123 -23.98 4.71 13.98
N LEU A 124 -22.69 5.03 14.13
CA LEU A 124 -21.69 4.94 13.06
C LEU A 124 -21.58 3.54 12.49
N ILE A 125 -21.50 2.52 13.34
CA ILE A 125 -21.68 1.11 12.96
C ILE A 125 -23.06 0.64 13.39
N THR A 126 -23.89 0.27 12.41
CA THR A 126 -25.20 -0.34 12.70
C THR A 126 -25.03 -1.75 13.26
N GLU A 127 -25.94 -2.22 14.11
CA GLU A 127 -25.98 -3.62 14.59
C GLU A 127 -25.84 -4.64 13.46
N ARG A 128 -26.48 -4.38 12.31
CA ARG A 128 -26.42 -5.25 11.12
C ARG A 128 -25.04 -5.37 10.46
N LEU A 129 -24.08 -4.55 10.86
CA LEU A 129 -22.68 -4.60 10.39
C LEU A 129 -21.71 -4.94 11.52
N ALA A 130 -22.17 -5.02 12.77
CA ALA A 130 -21.31 -5.17 13.95
C ALA A 130 -20.34 -6.36 13.87
N SER A 131 -20.78 -7.47 13.28
CA SER A 131 -19.98 -8.69 13.08
C SER A 131 -18.82 -8.54 12.09
N SER A 132 -18.75 -7.41 11.40
CA SER A 132 -17.82 -7.14 10.32
C SER A 132 -16.82 -6.04 10.67
N TRP A 133 -16.84 -5.52 11.90
CA TRP A 133 -15.91 -4.49 12.37
C TRP A 133 -15.01 -5.01 13.47
N TYR A 134 -13.71 -4.82 13.29
CA TYR A 134 -12.68 -5.28 14.21
C TYR A 134 -11.66 -4.17 14.44
N ALA A 135 -11.02 -4.18 15.61
CA ALA A 135 -9.87 -3.34 15.94
C ALA A 135 -8.60 -3.91 15.29
N THR A 136 -8.64 -4.08 13.96
CA THR A 136 -7.57 -4.71 13.18
C THR A 136 -6.26 -3.96 13.34
N ASN A 137 -5.18 -4.69 13.61
CA ASN A 137 -3.84 -4.12 13.67
C ASN A 137 -3.29 -3.92 12.26
N HIS A 138 -2.62 -2.80 12.01
CA HIS A 138 -2.10 -2.47 10.68
C HIS A 138 -1.00 -3.42 10.19
N PHE A 139 -0.36 -4.19 11.08
CA PHE A 139 0.69 -5.16 10.74
C PHE A 139 0.22 -6.63 10.75
N SER A 140 -1.07 -6.90 10.84
CA SER A 140 -1.63 -8.27 10.93
C SER A 140 -1.86 -8.96 9.57
N LEU A 141 -1.40 -8.34 8.48
CA LEU A 141 -1.70 -8.77 7.11
C LEU A 141 -1.24 -10.20 6.78
N GLU A 142 -0.07 -10.63 7.28
CA GLU A 142 0.45 -11.99 7.12
C GLU A 142 -0.57 -13.06 7.53
N VAL A 143 -1.16 -12.87 8.71
CA VAL A 143 -2.12 -13.81 9.32
C VAL A 143 -3.46 -13.74 8.59
N ILE A 144 -3.92 -12.53 8.26
CA ILE A 144 -5.15 -12.31 7.50
C ILE A 144 -5.05 -13.00 6.14
N PHE A 145 -3.95 -12.78 5.41
CA PHE A 145 -3.74 -13.32 4.06
C PHE A 145 -3.62 -14.84 4.08
N ARG A 146 -2.85 -15.42 5.02
CA ARG A 146 -2.75 -16.88 5.17
C ARG A 146 -4.12 -17.49 5.44
N HIS A 147 -4.92 -16.92 6.35
CA HIS A 147 -6.26 -17.44 6.62
C HIS A 147 -7.23 -17.25 5.46
N ARG A 148 -7.14 -16.13 4.72
CA ARG A 148 -7.89 -15.92 3.48
C ARG A 148 -7.60 -17.03 2.47
N LEU A 149 -6.33 -17.30 2.22
CA LEU A 149 -5.88 -18.36 1.31
C LEU A 149 -6.36 -19.73 1.78
N MET A 150 -6.00 -20.13 2.99
CA MET A 150 -6.23 -21.48 3.51
C MET A 150 -7.70 -21.83 3.68
N LYS A 151 -8.56 -20.86 4.01
CA LYS A 151 -9.97 -21.15 4.36
C LYS A 151 -10.95 -20.84 3.24
N SER A 152 -10.61 -20.02 2.25
CA SER A 152 -11.58 -19.60 1.22
C SER A 152 -11.09 -19.67 -0.22
N TYR A 153 -9.82 -19.96 -0.50
CA TYR A 153 -9.36 -20.16 -1.87
C TYR A 153 -9.61 -21.62 -2.30
N ASP A 154 -10.26 -21.84 -3.44
CA ASP A 154 -10.68 -23.20 -3.83
C ASP A 154 -9.58 -24.01 -4.51
N CYS A 155 -8.63 -23.33 -5.15
CA CYS A 155 -7.64 -23.97 -6.01
C CYS A 155 -6.33 -24.21 -5.27
N LEU A 156 -6.40 -24.73 -4.04
CA LEU A 156 -5.23 -25.24 -3.35
C LEU A 156 -4.90 -26.64 -3.86
N THR A 157 -3.61 -26.96 -4.00
CA THR A 157 -3.13 -28.28 -4.39
C THR A 157 -2.04 -28.76 -3.44
N ASN A 158 -1.99 -30.07 -3.20
CA ASN A 158 -0.89 -30.74 -2.51
C ASN A 158 0.22 -31.20 -3.47
N ASP A 159 -0.04 -31.14 -4.79
CA ASP A 159 0.92 -31.44 -5.82
C ASP A 159 1.46 -30.14 -6.41
N SER A 160 2.73 -29.84 -6.13
CA SER A 160 3.40 -28.63 -6.61
C SER A 160 3.62 -28.61 -8.13
N SER A 161 3.58 -29.76 -8.81
CA SER A 161 3.74 -29.82 -10.27
C SER A 161 2.55 -29.22 -11.02
N LEU A 162 1.37 -29.19 -10.38
CA LEU A 162 0.16 -28.55 -10.91
C LEU A 162 0.10 -27.06 -10.59
N ALA A 163 0.98 -26.56 -9.73
CA ALA A 163 0.86 -25.24 -9.14
C ALA A 163 1.23 -24.13 -10.13
N SER A 164 0.37 -23.13 -10.21
CA SER A 164 0.63 -21.86 -10.91
C SER A 164 1.33 -20.84 -10.02
N LEU A 165 1.21 -20.97 -8.69
CA LEU A 165 1.98 -20.22 -7.70
C LEU A 165 2.35 -21.12 -6.53
N ILE A 166 3.41 -20.74 -5.84
CA ILE A 166 3.82 -21.35 -4.58
C ILE A 166 3.78 -20.30 -3.48
N TYR A 167 2.90 -20.48 -2.50
CA TYR A 167 2.83 -19.61 -1.33
C TYR A 167 3.80 -20.11 -0.25
N VAL A 168 4.67 -19.20 0.21
CA VAL A 168 5.58 -19.40 1.33
C VAL A 168 4.93 -18.76 2.56
N PRO A 169 4.33 -19.53 3.48
CA PRO A 169 3.65 -18.98 4.66
C PRO A 169 4.66 -18.54 5.74
N PHE A 170 5.64 -17.71 5.39
CA PHE A 170 6.59 -17.11 6.33
C PHE A 170 6.02 -15.80 6.89
N TYR A 171 6.30 -15.52 8.15
CA TYR A 171 5.87 -14.30 8.86
C TYR A 171 7.07 -13.36 9.14
N PRO A 172 7.69 -12.78 8.09
CA PRO A 172 8.90 -11.95 8.22
C PRO A 172 8.66 -10.71 9.08
N GLY A 173 7.45 -10.15 9.04
CA GLY A 173 7.10 -8.96 9.78
C GLY A 173 7.04 -9.20 11.29
N PHE A 174 6.51 -10.35 11.71
CA PHE A 174 6.53 -10.76 13.12
C PHE A 174 7.93 -11.19 13.58
N ASP A 175 8.70 -11.82 12.71
CA ASP A 175 10.08 -12.22 13.01
C ASP A 175 10.96 -11.00 13.31
N ILE A 176 11.03 -10.05 12.38
CA ILE A 176 11.92 -8.88 12.51
C ILE A 176 11.55 -8.02 13.72
N VAL A 177 10.24 -7.92 14.05
CA VAL A 177 9.73 -7.15 15.20
C VAL A 177 10.32 -7.62 16.54
N ARG A 178 10.71 -8.89 16.65
CA ARG A 178 11.34 -9.46 17.85
C ARG A 178 12.73 -8.87 18.11
N HIS A 179 13.39 -8.44 17.04
CA HIS A 179 14.81 -8.07 17.08
C HIS A 179 15.09 -6.60 16.76
N LEU A 180 14.13 -5.85 16.19
CA LEU A 180 14.31 -4.47 15.73
C LEU A 180 14.62 -3.45 16.85
N TRP A 181 13.93 -3.53 17.99
CA TRP A 181 14.09 -2.54 19.06
C TRP A 181 15.03 -3.01 20.17
N GLY A 182 15.62 -4.20 20.06
CA GLY A 182 16.63 -4.72 20.99
C GLY A 182 18.05 -4.45 20.55
N ASN A 183 19.01 -4.53 21.49
CA ASN A 183 20.43 -4.48 21.18
C ASN A 183 20.89 -5.82 20.56
N TYR A 184 20.16 -6.28 19.55
CA TYR A 184 20.47 -7.47 18.76
C TYR A 184 21.30 -7.06 17.56
N ASN A 185 22.36 -7.81 17.28
CA ASN A 185 23.18 -7.63 16.10
C ASN A 185 22.46 -8.13 14.83
N THR A 186 23.04 -7.77 13.68
CA THR A 186 22.64 -8.15 12.33
C THR A 186 22.46 -9.66 12.18
N THR A 187 23.39 -10.47 12.70
CA THR A 187 23.34 -11.93 12.68
C THR A 187 22.06 -12.50 13.28
N VAL A 188 21.62 -11.97 14.43
CA VAL A 188 20.37 -12.42 15.07
C VAL A 188 19.15 -11.97 14.27
N ARG A 189 19.15 -10.73 13.76
CA ARG A 189 18.04 -10.19 12.95
C ARG A 189 17.84 -10.95 11.63
N ASP A 190 18.90 -11.52 11.07
CA ASP A 190 18.87 -12.17 9.75
C ASP A 190 18.76 -13.70 9.81
N ALA A 191 18.97 -14.30 10.99
CA ALA A 191 19.08 -15.75 11.16
C ALA A 191 17.93 -16.53 10.52
N LEU A 192 16.68 -16.16 10.84
CA LEU A 192 15.51 -16.89 10.33
C LEU A 192 15.32 -16.68 8.82
N GLY A 193 15.68 -15.51 8.29
CA GLY A 193 15.69 -15.24 6.86
C GLY A 193 16.68 -16.13 6.09
N PHE A 194 17.91 -16.29 6.61
CA PHE A 194 18.91 -17.20 6.05
C PHE A 194 18.46 -18.66 6.09
N GLU A 195 17.90 -19.10 7.23
CA GLU A 195 17.37 -20.45 7.37
C GLU A 195 16.23 -20.74 6.38
N LEU A 196 15.34 -19.76 6.17
CA LEU A 196 14.24 -19.88 5.23
C LEU A 196 14.73 -20.09 3.80
N VAL A 197 15.61 -19.22 3.30
CA VAL A 197 16.10 -19.33 1.92
C VAL A 197 16.93 -20.60 1.71
N SER A 198 17.66 -21.03 2.75
CA SER A 198 18.38 -22.29 2.74
C SER A 198 17.43 -23.49 2.68
N TRP A 199 16.30 -23.43 3.38
CA TRP A 199 15.26 -24.46 3.29
C TRP A 199 14.59 -24.47 1.90
N LEU A 200 14.23 -23.29 1.37
CA LEU A 200 13.52 -23.12 0.10
C LEU A 200 14.33 -23.64 -1.09
N LYS A 201 15.61 -23.28 -1.19
CA LYS A 201 16.46 -23.70 -2.33
C LYS A 201 16.67 -25.22 -2.43
N ASN A 202 16.43 -25.93 -1.32
CA ASN A 202 16.52 -27.39 -1.23
C ASN A 202 15.18 -28.08 -1.53
N GLN A 203 14.10 -27.33 -1.78
CA GLN A 203 12.81 -27.92 -2.15
C GLN A 203 12.78 -28.30 -3.64
N PRO A 204 12.17 -29.44 -4.03
CA PRO A 204 12.10 -29.88 -5.43
C PRO A 204 11.46 -28.85 -6.37
N ASN A 205 10.47 -28.13 -5.87
CA ASN A 205 9.73 -27.13 -6.64
C ASN A 205 10.50 -25.82 -6.87
N TRP A 206 11.62 -25.57 -6.19
CA TRP A 206 12.38 -24.32 -6.32
C TRP A 206 12.93 -24.10 -7.74
N LYS A 207 13.50 -25.14 -8.34
CA LYS A 207 14.15 -25.08 -9.67
C LYS A 207 13.23 -25.54 -10.81
N THR A 208 11.98 -25.88 -10.51
CA THR A 208 11.07 -26.49 -11.48
C THR A 208 10.78 -25.53 -12.63
N SER A 209 10.78 -26.05 -13.85
CA SER A 209 10.45 -25.32 -15.09
C SER A 209 11.27 -24.04 -15.32
N GLY A 210 12.51 -23.99 -14.83
CA GLY A 210 13.41 -22.84 -15.03
C GLY A 210 12.97 -21.56 -14.30
N LEU A 211 12.06 -21.65 -13.32
CA LEU A 211 11.54 -20.47 -12.61
C LEU A 211 12.47 -19.98 -11.49
N TRP A 212 13.23 -20.90 -10.86
CA TRP A 212 14.21 -20.59 -9.79
C TRP A 212 13.65 -19.75 -8.65
N GLY A 213 12.42 -20.03 -8.21
CA GLY A 213 11.73 -19.28 -7.15
C GLY A 213 10.80 -18.15 -7.64
N ARG A 214 10.76 -17.83 -8.94
CA ARG A 214 9.93 -16.72 -9.49
C ARG A 214 8.43 -16.94 -9.43
N ASP A 215 8.00 -18.15 -9.18
CA ASP A 215 6.62 -18.53 -8.86
C ASP A 215 6.31 -18.57 -7.36
N HIS A 216 7.33 -18.33 -6.52
CA HIS A 216 7.17 -18.26 -5.08
C HIS A 216 6.86 -16.83 -4.63
N PHE A 217 5.95 -16.72 -3.67
CA PHE A 217 5.63 -15.46 -3.03
C PHE A 217 5.34 -15.62 -1.55
N PHE A 218 5.57 -14.55 -0.80
CA PHE A 218 5.18 -14.43 0.60
C PHE A 218 4.56 -13.06 0.83
N VAL A 219 3.92 -12.91 1.99
CA VAL A 219 3.28 -11.67 2.41
C VAL A 219 4.04 -11.12 3.59
N SER A 220 4.28 -9.82 3.61
CA SER A 220 4.81 -9.11 4.77
C SER A 220 3.74 -8.22 5.38
N GLY A 221 3.57 -8.37 6.69
CA GLY A 221 2.80 -7.43 7.50
C GLY A 221 3.52 -6.12 7.73
N ARG A 222 4.78 -6.01 7.34
CA ARG A 222 5.65 -4.84 7.49
C ARG A 222 5.96 -4.19 6.14
N ILE A 223 6.56 -3.01 6.19
CA ILE A 223 6.97 -2.29 4.99
C ILE A 223 8.24 -2.94 4.41
N ALA A 224 8.42 -2.86 3.09
CA ALA A 224 9.55 -3.48 2.42
C ALA A 224 10.93 -3.00 2.93
N TRP A 225 11.01 -1.74 3.35
CA TRP A 225 12.21 -1.17 3.97
C TRP A 225 12.72 -1.97 5.18
N ASP A 226 11.82 -2.54 5.99
CA ASP A 226 12.20 -3.34 7.17
C ASP A 226 12.93 -4.64 6.80
N LEU A 227 12.88 -5.05 5.53
CA LEU A 227 13.41 -6.32 5.04
C LEU A 227 14.55 -6.12 4.02
N ARG A 228 15.03 -4.89 3.83
CA ARG A 228 16.00 -4.50 2.80
C ARG A 228 17.25 -3.79 3.32
N ARG A 229 17.70 -4.08 4.54
CA ARG A 229 18.93 -3.48 5.07
C ARG A 229 20.11 -3.70 4.09
N PRO A 230 20.85 -2.65 3.69
CA PRO A 230 21.82 -2.74 2.59
C PRO A 230 23.13 -3.46 2.96
N ASP A 231 23.52 -3.46 4.23
CA ASP A 231 24.82 -3.96 4.70
C ASP A 231 24.70 -4.63 6.10
N ASP A 232 25.84 -5.12 6.62
CA ASP A 232 25.95 -5.79 7.92
C ASP A 232 26.23 -4.83 9.08
N ASP A 233 25.86 -3.55 8.96
CA ASP A 233 25.99 -2.61 10.08
C ASP A 233 24.86 -2.84 11.10
N ASP A 234 25.23 -3.10 12.37
CA ASP A 234 24.31 -3.32 13.49
C ASP A 234 23.44 -2.08 13.80
N SER A 235 23.93 -0.89 13.44
CA SER A 235 23.22 0.39 13.58
C SER A 235 22.12 0.58 12.53
N HIS A 236 22.25 -0.07 11.36
CA HIS A 236 21.26 0.04 10.30
C HIS A 236 19.98 -0.76 10.60
N TRP A 237 18.85 -0.19 10.19
CA TRP A 237 17.51 -0.70 10.46
C TRP A 237 17.17 -1.92 9.58
N GLY A 238 16.38 -2.85 10.13
CA GLY A 238 15.79 -3.95 9.36
C GLY A 238 16.60 -5.25 9.32
N SER A 239 16.14 -6.16 8.48
CA SER A 239 16.82 -7.42 8.10
C SER A 239 17.31 -7.37 6.66
N LYS A 240 18.14 -8.35 6.30
CA LYS A 240 18.64 -8.58 4.94
C LYS A 240 17.78 -9.51 4.08
N LEU A 241 16.62 -9.96 4.54
CA LEU A 241 15.83 -11.00 3.85
C LEU A 241 15.69 -10.74 2.35
N MET A 242 15.25 -9.54 1.95
CA MET A 242 15.03 -9.19 0.55
C MET A 242 16.29 -8.77 -0.21
N GLN A 243 17.46 -8.79 0.43
CA GLN A 243 18.77 -8.70 -0.22
C GLN A 243 19.36 -10.09 -0.55
N LEU A 244 18.79 -11.17 0.00
CA LEU A 244 19.28 -12.52 -0.25
C LEU A 244 19.00 -12.94 -1.71
N PRO A 245 19.95 -13.58 -2.41
CA PRO A 245 19.78 -13.95 -3.82
C PRO A 245 18.54 -14.79 -4.11
N GLU A 246 18.20 -15.72 -3.21
CA GLU A 246 17.01 -16.56 -3.34
C GLU A 246 15.72 -15.74 -3.16
N ALA A 247 15.67 -14.86 -2.16
CA ALA A 247 14.51 -14.00 -1.92
C ALA A 247 14.33 -12.96 -3.03
N MET A 248 15.40 -12.53 -3.67
CA MET A 248 15.37 -11.69 -4.87
C MET A 248 14.65 -12.36 -6.04
N ASN A 249 14.68 -13.69 -6.12
CA ASN A 249 13.87 -14.41 -7.11
C ASN A 249 12.41 -14.61 -6.69
N MET A 250 12.02 -14.21 -5.48
CA MET A 250 10.64 -14.34 -5.00
C MET A 250 9.91 -13.00 -5.13
N THR A 251 8.57 -13.04 -5.13
CA THR A 251 7.76 -11.81 -5.01
C THR A 251 7.30 -11.60 -3.57
N MET A 252 7.54 -10.42 -3.02
CA MET A 252 7.00 -10.01 -1.73
C MET A 252 5.75 -9.15 -1.92
N LEU A 253 4.63 -9.56 -1.34
CA LEU A 253 3.46 -8.73 -1.18
C LEU A 253 3.55 -7.99 0.15
N SER A 254 3.68 -6.67 0.16
CA SER A 254 3.87 -5.89 1.39
C SER A 254 2.84 -4.76 1.50
N ILE A 255 2.68 -4.23 2.71
CA ILE A 255 1.84 -3.05 2.95
C ILE A 255 2.44 -1.76 2.38
N GLU A 256 3.73 -1.73 2.08
CA GLU A 256 4.42 -0.62 1.40
C GLU A 256 5.68 -1.16 0.71
N THR A 257 6.02 -0.65 -0.47
CA THR A 257 7.18 -1.09 -1.28
C THR A 257 8.30 -0.06 -1.32
N THR A 258 9.51 -0.54 -1.58
CA THR A 258 10.63 0.27 -2.08
C THR A 258 10.57 0.39 -3.61
N SER A 259 11.68 0.81 -4.24
CA SER A 259 11.78 0.87 -5.70
C SER A 259 11.94 -0.47 -6.41
N TRP A 260 12.13 -1.58 -5.70
CA TRP A 260 12.38 -2.89 -6.30
C TRP A 260 11.12 -3.49 -6.96
N SER A 261 11.30 -4.10 -8.14
CA SER A 261 10.18 -4.62 -8.96
C SER A 261 9.61 -5.97 -8.51
N ASN A 262 10.27 -6.66 -7.58
CA ASN A 262 9.80 -7.90 -6.95
C ASN A 262 9.02 -7.63 -5.65
N GLU A 263 8.65 -6.38 -5.41
CA GLU A 263 7.82 -5.95 -4.30
C GLU A 263 6.54 -5.34 -4.83
N LEU A 264 5.40 -5.80 -4.31
CA LEU A 264 4.10 -5.35 -4.76
C LEU A 264 3.26 -4.92 -3.57
N GLY A 265 2.93 -3.63 -3.57
CA GLY A 265 2.15 -3.02 -2.50
C GLY A 265 0.71 -3.51 -2.57
N ILE A 266 0.21 -4.08 -1.48
CA ILE A 266 -1.20 -4.42 -1.29
C ILE A 266 -1.76 -3.63 -0.09
N PRO A 267 -3.07 -3.32 -0.07
CA PRO A 267 -3.67 -2.43 0.92
C PRO A 267 -3.38 -2.86 2.36
N TYR A 268 -3.08 -1.89 3.23
CA TYR A 268 -3.07 -2.13 4.67
C TYR A 268 -4.44 -2.72 5.11
N PRO A 269 -4.46 -3.65 6.08
CA PRO A 269 -5.71 -4.16 6.61
C PRO A 269 -6.48 -3.04 7.33
N THR A 270 -7.73 -2.83 6.89
CA THR A 270 -8.65 -1.85 7.47
C THR A 270 -9.48 -2.47 8.61
N TYR A 271 -10.36 -1.68 9.22
CA TYR A 271 -11.22 -2.16 10.32
C TYR A 271 -12.44 -3.00 9.87
N PHE A 272 -12.73 -3.07 8.56
CA PHE A 272 -13.96 -3.65 8.03
C PHE A 272 -13.69 -4.93 7.24
N HIS A 273 -14.23 -6.05 7.75
CA HIS A 273 -14.08 -7.40 7.21
C HIS A 273 -15.45 -8.04 6.97
N PRO A 274 -16.16 -7.66 5.89
CA PRO A 274 -17.50 -8.17 5.59
C PRO A 274 -17.47 -9.64 5.23
N ARG A 275 -18.60 -10.35 5.42
CA ARG A 275 -18.76 -11.74 4.99
C ARG A 275 -19.39 -11.87 3.61
N ARG A 276 -20.17 -10.87 3.20
CA ARG A 276 -20.99 -10.87 1.98
C ARG A 276 -21.07 -9.49 1.34
N VAL A 277 -21.30 -9.43 0.04
CA VAL A 277 -21.38 -8.20 -0.75
C VAL A 277 -22.48 -7.25 -0.25
N LYS A 278 -23.56 -7.80 0.29
CA LYS A 278 -24.66 -6.99 0.88
C LYS A 278 -24.22 -6.10 2.03
N GLU A 279 -23.17 -6.47 2.76
CA GLU A 279 -22.58 -5.65 3.83
C GLU A 279 -21.73 -4.52 3.25
N VAL A 280 -20.97 -4.81 2.19
CA VAL A 280 -20.23 -3.82 1.41
C VAL A 280 -21.19 -2.78 0.82
N HIS A 281 -22.23 -3.22 0.11
CA HIS A 281 -23.24 -2.31 -0.47
C HIS A 281 -23.95 -1.47 0.59
N ARG A 282 -24.24 -2.04 1.76
CA ARG A 282 -24.82 -1.28 2.87
C ARG A 282 -23.89 -0.19 3.36
N TRP A 283 -22.60 -0.49 3.49
CA TRP A 283 -21.60 0.47 3.90
C TRP A 283 -21.37 1.57 2.85
N GLN A 284 -21.24 1.20 1.58
CA GLN A 284 -21.13 2.14 0.46
C GLN A 284 -22.32 3.09 0.42
N LYS A 285 -23.56 2.57 0.46
CA LYS A 285 -24.79 3.38 0.50
C LYS A 285 -24.82 4.36 1.68
N ARG A 286 -24.26 3.95 2.83
CA ARG A 286 -24.12 4.83 4.00
C ARG A 286 -23.11 5.95 3.74
N MET A 287 -21.96 5.65 3.15
CA MET A 287 -20.94 6.64 2.81
C MET A 287 -21.39 7.62 1.72
N THR A 288 -22.19 7.15 0.74
CA THR A 288 -22.77 8.00 -0.31
C THR A 288 -23.71 9.05 0.27
N ARG A 289 -24.50 8.69 1.29
CA ARG A 289 -25.50 9.59 1.92
C ARG A 289 -24.92 10.43 3.05
N GLN A 290 -23.64 10.26 3.38
CA GLN A 290 -23.03 10.90 4.53
C GLN A 290 -22.87 12.41 4.31
N LYS A 291 -23.45 13.21 5.21
CA LYS A 291 -23.16 14.65 5.26
C LYS A 291 -21.75 14.88 5.80
N ARG A 292 -21.00 15.76 5.13
CA ARG A 292 -19.59 16.04 5.43
C ARG A 292 -19.44 17.52 5.81
N PRO A 293 -19.61 17.89 7.09
CA PRO A 293 -19.54 19.29 7.53
C PRO A 293 -18.14 19.88 7.45
N TYR A 294 -17.09 19.06 7.44
CA TYR A 294 -15.71 19.54 7.37
C TYR A 294 -15.19 19.47 5.93
N LEU A 295 -14.53 20.53 5.48
CA LEU A 295 -13.83 20.54 4.19
C LEU A 295 -12.70 19.50 4.22
N PHE A 296 -11.89 19.48 5.28
CA PHE A 296 -10.82 18.52 5.40
C PHE A 296 -10.61 18.07 6.83
N SER A 297 -9.83 17.00 7.01
CA SER A 297 -9.40 16.55 8.32
C SER A 297 -7.99 16.03 8.31
N PHE A 298 -7.36 16.12 9.48
CA PHE A 298 -6.11 15.44 9.76
C PHE A 298 -6.28 14.55 11.00
N VAL A 299 -5.86 13.30 10.87
CA VAL A 299 -5.74 12.36 11.98
C VAL A 299 -4.25 12.04 12.12
N GLY A 300 -3.63 12.60 13.15
CA GLY A 300 -2.18 12.53 13.34
C GLY A 300 -1.70 13.32 14.54
N GLY A 301 -0.45 13.10 14.91
CA GLY A 301 0.25 13.87 15.93
C GLY A 301 1.52 14.52 15.35
N PRO A 302 2.05 15.55 16.02
CA PRO A 302 3.33 16.14 15.65
C PRO A 302 4.47 15.13 15.81
N ARG A 303 5.60 15.38 15.16
CA ARG A 303 6.83 14.61 15.31
C ARG A 303 7.94 15.54 15.80
N ALA A 304 8.02 15.71 17.12
CA ALA A 304 8.95 16.66 17.74
C ALA A 304 10.43 16.40 17.35
N ASN A 305 10.77 15.13 17.10
CA ASN A 305 12.13 14.71 16.76
C ASN A 305 12.41 14.68 15.24
N MET A 306 11.48 15.14 14.40
CA MET A 306 11.60 15.12 12.94
C MET A 306 11.31 16.52 12.40
N THR A 307 12.35 17.34 12.29
CA THR A 307 12.25 18.75 11.87
C THR A 307 11.77 18.91 10.43
N ASP A 308 11.97 17.88 9.60
CA ASP A 308 11.52 17.76 8.21
C ASP A 308 10.04 17.34 8.07
N SER A 309 9.38 16.86 9.14
CA SER A 309 8.02 16.34 9.03
C SER A 309 6.98 17.46 8.79
N ILE A 310 6.27 17.39 7.66
CA ILE A 310 5.11 18.28 7.34
C ILE A 310 3.97 18.24 8.37
N ARG A 311 3.89 17.21 9.23
CA ARG A 311 2.75 17.03 10.15
C ARG A 311 2.50 18.22 11.07
N GLY A 312 3.56 18.92 11.51
CA GLY A 312 3.42 20.13 12.31
C GLY A 312 2.66 21.22 11.55
N GLU A 313 3.04 21.44 10.29
CA GLU A 313 2.39 22.41 9.42
C GLU A 313 0.94 22.03 9.09
N LEU A 314 0.66 20.74 8.86
CA LEU A 314 -0.73 20.28 8.69
C LEU A 314 -1.61 20.57 9.90
N ILE A 315 -1.07 20.38 11.11
CA ILE A 315 -1.77 20.68 12.36
C ILE A 315 -2.00 22.20 12.46
N ASN A 316 -0.99 23.02 12.21
CA ASN A 316 -1.08 24.47 12.26
C ASN A 316 -2.13 24.99 11.28
N GLN A 317 -2.09 24.58 10.01
CA GLN A 317 -3.08 25.01 9.01
C GLN A 317 -4.49 24.49 9.34
N CYS A 318 -4.61 23.29 9.91
CA CYS A 318 -5.91 22.76 10.34
C CYS A 318 -6.51 23.59 11.48
N LEU A 319 -5.73 23.90 12.52
CA LEU A 319 -6.17 24.75 13.64
C LEU A 319 -6.52 26.17 13.16
N ALA A 320 -5.71 26.75 12.28
CA ALA A 320 -5.97 28.07 11.68
C ALA A 320 -7.23 28.09 10.80
N SER A 321 -7.61 26.95 10.22
CA SER A 321 -8.79 26.81 9.35
C SER A 321 -10.13 26.74 10.10
N ARG A 322 -10.11 26.82 11.44
CA ARG A 322 -11.29 26.84 12.33
C ARG A 322 -12.30 25.73 11.96
N ARG A 323 -13.54 26.11 11.61
CA ARG A 323 -14.64 25.17 11.32
C ARG A 323 -14.45 24.34 10.04
N ASN A 324 -13.50 24.69 9.18
CA ASN A 324 -13.28 23.96 7.92
C ASN A 324 -12.47 22.68 8.11
N CYS A 325 -11.64 22.59 9.16
CA CYS A 325 -10.81 21.42 9.41
C CYS A 325 -11.21 20.70 10.70
N LYS A 326 -11.27 19.36 10.66
CA LYS A 326 -11.37 18.53 11.85
C LYS A 326 -10.03 17.86 12.16
N LEU A 327 -9.44 18.22 13.30
CA LEU A 327 -8.24 17.56 13.82
C LEU A 327 -8.62 16.45 14.81
N LEU A 328 -8.02 15.27 14.65
CA LEU A 328 -7.88 14.27 15.71
C LEU A 328 -6.41 14.16 16.07
N ASN A 329 -6.04 14.78 17.19
CA ASN A 329 -4.65 14.83 17.63
C ASN A 329 -4.27 13.52 18.32
N CYS A 330 -3.43 12.70 17.67
CA CYS A 330 -3.02 11.39 18.20
C CYS A 330 -2.09 11.44 19.41
N HIS A 331 -1.67 12.64 19.84
CA HIS A 331 -0.95 12.79 21.11
C HIS A 331 -1.89 12.70 22.32
N SER A 332 -3.12 13.19 22.19
CA SER A 332 -4.11 13.23 23.28
C SER A 332 -5.34 12.35 23.04
N ALA A 333 -5.59 11.93 21.80
CA ALA A 333 -6.73 11.09 21.42
C ALA A 333 -6.32 9.67 21.04
N ASN A 334 -7.27 8.74 21.07
CA ASN A 334 -7.02 7.35 20.75
C ASN A 334 -7.12 7.09 19.22
N CYS A 335 -6.04 7.37 18.50
CA CYS A 335 -5.97 7.08 17.06
C CYS A 335 -5.86 5.59 16.70
N THR A 336 -5.84 4.69 17.69
CA THR A 336 -5.99 3.24 17.45
C THR A 336 -7.46 2.82 17.45
N SER A 337 -8.36 3.66 17.97
CA SER A 337 -9.81 3.43 18.00
C SER A 337 -10.41 3.52 16.59
N PRO A 338 -11.01 2.42 16.07
CA PRO A 338 -11.71 2.44 14.78
C PRO A 338 -12.81 3.52 14.75
N ILE A 339 -13.54 3.66 15.85
CA ILE A 339 -14.69 4.57 15.96
C ILE A 339 -14.26 6.03 15.83
N GLU A 340 -13.20 6.44 16.55
CA GLU A 340 -12.75 7.83 16.56
C GLU A 340 -12.23 8.25 15.17
N VAL A 341 -11.41 7.40 14.56
CA VAL A 341 -10.82 7.66 13.23
C VAL A 341 -11.92 7.74 12.17
N LEU A 342 -12.81 6.74 12.10
CA LEU A 342 -13.88 6.71 11.10
C LEU A 342 -14.88 7.85 11.29
N LYS A 343 -15.15 8.26 12.54
CA LYS A 343 -16.03 9.41 12.84
C LYS A 343 -15.48 10.70 12.25
N VAL A 344 -14.17 10.91 12.29
CA VAL A 344 -13.56 12.08 11.67
C VAL A 344 -13.59 11.96 10.16
N PHE A 345 -13.08 10.87 9.60
CA PHE A 345 -12.96 10.73 8.14
C PHE A 345 -14.30 10.74 7.41
N ARG A 346 -15.35 10.08 7.93
CA ARG A 346 -16.65 10.08 7.25
C ARG A 346 -17.31 11.46 7.22
N ASN A 347 -16.95 12.34 8.16
CA ASN A 347 -17.52 13.69 8.28
C ASN A 347 -16.71 14.75 7.51
N SER A 348 -15.64 14.34 6.82
CA SER A 348 -14.77 15.23 6.06
C SER A 348 -14.88 14.98 4.56
N VAL A 349 -14.75 16.03 3.75
CA VAL A 349 -14.66 15.88 2.29
C VAL A 349 -13.30 15.30 1.90
N PHE A 350 -12.23 15.89 2.42
CA PHE A 350 -10.84 15.50 2.15
C PHE A 350 -10.12 15.02 3.41
N CYS A 351 -9.22 14.05 3.28
CA CYS A 351 -8.46 13.48 4.39
C CYS A 351 -6.97 13.56 4.12
N LEU A 352 -6.25 14.32 4.95
CA LEU A 352 -4.81 14.55 4.77
C LEU A 352 -4.01 13.29 5.13
N GLN A 353 -3.24 12.77 4.16
CA GLN A 353 -2.41 11.57 4.28
C GLN A 353 -0.93 11.90 4.01
N PRO A 354 -0.25 12.62 4.92
CA PRO A 354 1.20 12.82 4.81
C PRO A 354 1.96 11.53 5.07
N ALA A 355 3.22 11.52 4.66
CA ALA A 355 4.19 10.53 5.13
C ALA A 355 4.31 10.53 6.68
N GLY A 356 4.85 9.43 7.19
CA GLY A 356 5.14 9.19 8.60
C GLY A 356 6.54 8.63 8.79
N ASP A 357 6.60 7.47 9.45
CA ASP A 357 7.81 6.62 9.50
C ASP A 357 8.09 5.94 8.17
N SER A 358 7.12 5.99 7.25
CA SER A 358 7.18 5.53 5.87
C SER A 358 6.25 6.40 5.01
N TYR A 359 6.20 6.19 3.69
CA TYR A 359 5.43 7.04 2.78
C TYR A 359 3.93 6.86 2.91
N THR A 360 3.47 5.62 3.08
CA THR A 360 2.04 5.28 3.13
C THR A 360 1.63 4.94 4.56
N ARG A 361 0.51 5.53 4.99
CA ARG A 361 -0.11 5.20 6.27
C ARG A 361 -1.33 4.32 6.04
N ARG A 362 -1.63 3.41 6.97
CA ARG A 362 -2.93 2.72 7.02
C ARG A 362 -4.12 3.68 6.88
N SER A 363 -4.01 4.88 7.46
CA SER A 363 -5.07 5.90 7.41
C SER A 363 -5.49 6.30 5.99
N THR A 364 -4.65 6.07 4.98
CA THR A 364 -5.02 6.17 3.56
C THR A 364 -6.21 5.26 3.25
N PHE A 365 -6.10 3.97 3.60
CA PHE A 365 -7.14 2.98 3.34
C PHE A 365 -8.36 3.15 4.24
N ASP A 366 -8.17 3.59 5.48
CA ASP A 366 -9.30 3.94 6.36
C ASP A 366 -10.07 5.18 5.85
N SER A 367 -9.39 6.12 5.19
CA SER A 367 -10.06 7.27 4.54
C SER A 367 -10.88 6.84 3.32
N ILE A 368 -10.36 5.91 2.52
CA ILE A 368 -11.12 5.28 1.42
C ILE A 368 -12.35 4.55 1.98
N LEU A 369 -12.15 3.75 3.04
CA LEU A 369 -13.24 3.05 3.74
C LEU A 369 -14.32 4.03 4.23
N ALA A 370 -13.95 5.23 4.66
CA ALA A 370 -14.89 6.27 5.11
C ALA A 370 -15.45 7.16 3.96
N GLY A 371 -15.14 6.86 2.69
CA GLY A 371 -15.54 7.68 1.54
C GLY A 371 -14.95 9.09 1.55
N CYS A 372 -13.85 9.30 2.25
CA CYS A 372 -13.13 10.56 2.34
C CYS A 372 -12.03 10.60 1.28
N ILE A 373 -11.94 11.67 0.50
CA ILE A 373 -10.98 11.78 -0.61
C ILE A 373 -9.57 11.94 -0.02
N PRO A 374 -8.64 11.00 -0.24
CA PRO A 374 -7.28 11.12 0.25
C PRO A 374 -6.57 12.33 -0.38
N VAL A 375 -5.81 13.06 0.44
CA VAL A 375 -4.90 14.12 0.00
C VAL A 375 -3.48 13.65 0.28
N PHE A 376 -2.72 13.37 -0.77
CA PHE A 376 -1.35 12.90 -0.68
C PHE A 376 -0.36 14.05 -0.80
N PHE A 377 0.75 13.94 -0.06
CA PHE A 377 1.83 14.93 -0.06
C PHE A 377 3.10 14.43 -0.75
N HIS A 378 3.16 13.13 -1.04
CA HIS A 378 4.24 12.50 -1.77
C HIS A 378 3.69 11.43 -2.73
N PRO A 379 4.19 11.34 -3.99
CA PRO A 379 3.72 10.33 -4.94
C PRO A 379 3.88 8.89 -4.45
N PHE A 380 4.92 8.61 -3.65
CA PHE A 380 5.11 7.26 -3.10
C PHE A 380 4.00 6.81 -2.17
N SER A 381 3.22 7.71 -1.58
CA SER A 381 2.14 7.31 -0.67
C SER A 381 1.04 6.48 -1.35
N ALA A 382 0.94 6.52 -2.69
CA ALA A 382 -0.01 5.69 -3.43
C ALA A 382 0.33 5.49 -4.91
N TYR A 383 0.84 6.51 -5.61
CA TYR A 383 0.87 6.55 -7.08
C TYR A 383 1.94 5.64 -7.70
N THR A 384 2.87 5.15 -6.91
CA THR A 384 3.95 4.26 -7.37
C THR A 384 3.75 2.82 -6.91
N GLN A 385 2.71 2.56 -6.13
CA GLN A 385 2.42 1.26 -5.52
C GLN A 385 0.91 0.99 -5.55
N TYR A 386 0.45 -0.14 -5.02
CA TYR A 386 -0.98 -0.55 -5.06
C TYR A 386 -1.58 -0.59 -6.48
N ILE A 387 -0.76 -0.86 -7.49
CA ILE A 387 -1.13 -0.78 -8.93
C ILE A 387 -2.30 -1.70 -9.33
N TRP A 388 -2.57 -2.73 -8.53
CA TRP A 388 -3.69 -3.64 -8.73
C TRP A 388 -4.98 -3.16 -8.04
N HIS A 389 -4.86 -2.32 -7.02
CA HIS A 389 -5.94 -1.96 -6.11
C HIS A 389 -6.48 -0.54 -6.34
N LEU A 390 -5.61 0.38 -6.76
CA LEU A 390 -5.94 1.79 -6.97
C LEU A 390 -5.95 2.16 -8.47
N PRO A 391 -6.81 3.10 -8.90
CA PRO A 391 -6.86 3.55 -10.29
C PRO A 391 -5.54 4.20 -10.73
N ARG A 392 -5.13 3.97 -11.98
CA ARG A 392 -3.97 4.66 -12.58
C ARG A 392 -4.18 6.17 -12.72
N ASN A 393 -5.43 6.60 -12.94
CA ASN A 393 -5.77 8.02 -12.94
C ASN A 393 -5.91 8.52 -11.49
N TYR A 394 -4.81 9.00 -10.91
CA TYR A 394 -4.79 9.41 -9.50
C TYR A 394 -5.74 10.56 -9.17
N SER A 395 -5.97 11.47 -10.12
CA SER A 395 -6.92 12.59 -9.97
C SER A 395 -8.38 12.14 -9.86
N SER A 396 -8.69 10.90 -10.25
CA SER A 396 -10.05 10.36 -10.14
C SER A 396 -10.46 10.02 -8.71
N TYR A 397 -9.52 9.85 -7.77
CA TYR A 397 -9.84 9.43 -6.40
C TYR A 397 -9.09 10.22 -5.32
N SER A 398 -8.16 11.10 -5.68
CA SER A 398 -7.29 11.78 -4.71
C SER A 398 -6.86 13.16 -5.18
N VAL A 399 -6.37 13.97 -4.23
CA VAL A 399 -5.73 15.26 -4.50
C VAL A 399 -4.25 15.15 -4.12
N TYR A 400 -3.37 15.73 -4.95
CA TYR A 400 -1.95 15.83 -4.64
C TYR A 400 -1.58 17.28 -4.31
N ILE A 401 -0.90 17.48 -3.17
CA ILE A 401 -0.34 18.78 -2.78
C ILE A 401 1.13 18.56 -2.41
N PRO A 402 2.11 19.10 -3.16
CA PRO A 402 3.53 18.87 -2.87
C PRO A 402 3.92 19.27 -1.44
N GLU A 403 4.57 18.36 -0.72
CA GLU A 403 4.97 18.55 0.68
C GLU A 403 5.84 19.80 0.89
N ASN A 404 6.84 20.02 0.03
CA ASN A 404 7.78 21.13 0.14
C ASN A 404 7.07 22.50 0.04
N LEU A 405 6.11 22.64 -0.87
CA LEU A 405 5.38 23.91 -1.05
C LEU A 405 4.47 24.24 0.15
N VAL A 406 3.97 23.21 0.85
CA VAL A 406 3.21 23.40 2.10
C VAL A 406 4.17 23.80 3.21
N ARG A 407 5.33 23.12 3.32
CA ARG A 407 6.36 23.40 4.34
C ARG A 407 6.93 24.82 4.22
N GLU A 408 7.12 25.29 2.99
CA GLU A 408 7.61 26.65 2.68
C GLU A 408 6.53 27.73 2.82
N GLY A 409 5.28 27.36 3.15
CA GLY A 409 4.17 28.30 3.29
C GLY A 409 3.67 28.89 1.97
N ILE A 410 4.17 28.42 0.82
CA ILE A 410 3.78 28.85 -0.52
C ILE A 410 2.33 28.42 -0.81
N VAL A 411 1.95 27.24 -0.34
CA VAL A 411 0.64 26.65 -0.58
C VAL A 411 -0.17 26.50 0.70
N SER A 412 -1.35 27.12 0.71
CA SER A 412 -2.38 26.86 1.73
C SER A 412 -3.25 25.67 1.32
N ILE A 413 -3.28 24.62 2.15
CA ILE A 413 -4.08 23.41 1.92
C ILE A 413 -5.56 23.74 1.76
N ARG A 414 -6.09 24.60 2.62
CA ARG A 414 -7.49 25.03 2.55
C ARG A 414 -7.80 25.66 1.20
N MET A 415 -6.93 26.54 0.71
CA MET A 415 -7.16 27.25 -0.55
C MET A 415 -7.11 26.31 -1.74
N GLN A 416 -6.16 25.37 -1.76
CA GLN A 416 -6.09 24.32 -2.79
C GLN A 416 -7.35 23.46 -2.80
N LEU A 417 -7.81 22.99 -1.64
CA LEU A 417 -8.99 22.13 -1.56
C LEU A 417 -10.30 22.86 -1.90
N LEU A 418 -10.36 24.19 -1.78
CA LEU A 418 -11.49 25.00 -2.21
C LEU A 418 -11.54 25.20 -3.73
N GLN A 419 -10.43 25.01 -4.44
CA GLN A 419 -10.37 25.12 -5.90
C GLN A 419 -10.96 23.89 -6.59
N VAL A 420 -11.01 22.75 -5.91
CA VAL A 420 -11.67 21.54 -6.44
C VAL A 420 -13.17 21.80 -6.55
N SER A 421 -13.72 21.67 -7.76
CA SER A 421 -15.13 21.95 -8.00
C SER A 421 -16.02 20.95 -7.26
N LYS A 422 -17.27 21.36 -6.98
CA LYS A 422 -18.26 20.47 -6.35
C LYS A 422 -18.52 19.20 -7.19
N ALA A 423 -18.48 19.32 -8.52
CA ALA A 423 -18.67 18.20 -9.44
C ALA A 423 -17.51 17.20 -9.33
N GLU A 424 -16.27 17.69 -9.33
CA GLU A 424 -15.08 16.85 -9.12
C GLU A 424 -15.09 16.17 -7.75
N VAL A 425 -15.48 16.89 -6.68
CA VAL A 425 -15.63 16.30 -5.34
C VAL A 425 -16.65 15.16 -5.33
N VAL A 426 -17.78 15.30 -6.01
CA VAL A 426 -18.81 14.26 -6.10
C VAL A 426 -18.27 13.05 -6.87
N SER A 427 -17.62 13.30 -8.02
CA SER A 427 -17.01 12.25 -8.85
C SER A 427 -15.93 11.48 -8.09
N MET A 428 -14.97 12.19 -7.49
CA MET A 428 -13.90 11.59 -6.70
C MET A 428 -14.44 10.77 -5.54
N ARG A 429 -15.44 11.29 -4.82
CA ARG A 429 -16.06 10.55 -3.72
C ARG A 429 -16.72 9.26 -4.20
N GLN A 430 -17.38 9.28 -5.35
CA GLN A 430 -17.99 8.08 -5.90
C GLN A 430 -16.93 7.04 -6.25
N GLU A 431 -15.81 7.45 -6.86
CA GLU A 431 -14.67 6.57 -7.13
C GLU A 431 -14.11 5.99 -5.83
N VAL A 432 -13.83 6.83 -4.82
CA VAL A 432 -13.34 6.38 -3.51
C VAL A 432 -14.27 5.36 -2.85
N ILE A 433 -15.59 5.57 -2.90
CA ILE A 433 -16.57 4.61 -2.34
C ILE A 433 -16.59 3.30 -3.15
N ASN A 434 -16.39 3.36 -4.47
CA ASN A 434 -16.30 2.18 -5.33
C ASN A 434 -15.02 1.37 -5.08
N LEU A 435 -13.96 1.99 -4.56
CA LEU A 435 -12.70 1.31 -4.21
C LEU A 435 -12.80 0.47 -2.93
N ILE A 436 -13.80 0.69 -2.07
CA ILE A 436 -13.95 -0.01 -0.78
C ILE A 436 -13.74 -1.53 -0.88
N PRO A 437 -14.43 -2.31 -1.74
CA PRO A 437 -14.19 -3.75 -1.85
C PRO A 437 -12.74 -4.10 -2.21
N LYS A 438 -12.06 -3.27 -3.01
CA LYS A 438 -10.69 -3.51 -3.49
C LYS A 438 -9.61 -3.28 -2.43
N VAL A 439 -9.95 -2.67 -1.30
CA VAL A 439 -9.01 -2.28 -0.22
C VAL A 439 -9.34 -2.92 1.13
N ILE A 440 -10.31 -3.84 1.18
CA ILE A 440 -10.68 -4.59 2.37
C ILE A 440 -10.42 -6.08 2.17
N TYR A 441 -10.37 -6.82 3.28
CA TYR A 441 -10.20 -8.28 3.28
C TYR A 441 -11.47 -8.93 3.84
N ARG A 442 -12.11 -9.82 3.07
CA ARG A 442 -13.34 -10.53 3.44
C ARG A 442 -13.10 -11.46 4.63
N ASP A 443 -14.09 -11.64 5.48
CA ASP A 443 -14.01 -12.63 6.56
C ASP A 443 -13.99 -14.07 5.99
N PRO A 444 -12.89 -14.83 6.15
CA PRO A 444 -12.74 -16.16 5.55
C PRO A 444 -13.62 -17.24 6.20
N ARG A 445 -14.33 -16.92 7.29
CA ARG A 445 -15.38 -17.79 7.85
C ARG A 445 -16.59 -17.89 6.93
N SER A 446 -16.75 -16.94 6.00
CA SER A 446 -17.75 -16.98 4.94
C SER A 446 -17.24 -17.71 3.71
N LYS A 447 -18.03 -18.65 3.18
CA LYS A 447 -17.76 -19.31 1.90
C LYS A 447 -18.32 -18.54 0.69
N SER A 448 -18.98 -17.40 0.93
CA SER A 448 -19.53 -16.55 -0.13
C SER A 448 -18.43 -16.02 -1.05
N LYS A 449 -18.67 -16.05 -2.36
CA LYS A 449 -17.79 -15.53 -3.41
C LYS A 449 -18.48 -14.42 -4.21
N ASP A 450 -19.36 -13.69 -3.55
CA ASP A 450 -20.26 -12.71 -4.14
C ASP A 450 -19.60 -11.35 -4.45
N PHE A 451 -18.31 -11.19 -4.13
CA PHE A 451 -17.48 -10.06 -4.53
C PHE A 451 -15.98 -10.42 -4.41
N GLU A 452 -15.14 -9.73 -5.19
CA GLU A 452 -13.68 -9.77 -5.08
C GLU A 452 -13.20 -8.76 -4.03
N ASP A 453 -12.30 -9.21 -3.14
CA ASP A 453 -11.65 -8.38 -2.13
C ASP A 453 -10.17 -8.09 -2.47
N ALA A 454 -9.44 -7.41 -1.58
CA ALA A 454 -8.02 -7.14 -1.78
C ALA A 454 -7.16 -8.42 -1.88
N PHE A 455 -7.56 -9.51 -1.23
CA PHE A 455 -6.86 -10.79 -1.37
C PHE A 455 -7.06 -11.37 -2.77
N ASP A 456 -8.30 -11.41 -3.25
CA ASP A 456 -8.64 -11.98 -4.56
C ASP A 456 -7.91 -11.23 -5.69
N ILE A 457 -7.87 -9.89 -5.61
CA ILE A 457 -7.13 -9.03 -6.55
C ILE A 457 -5.63 -9.32 -6.52
N ALA A 458 -5.03 -9.45 -5.33
CA ALA A 458 -3.60 -9.72 -5.20
C ALA A 458 -3.21 -11.10 -5.75
N ILE A 459 -4.02 -12.14 -5.50
CA ILE A 459 -3.79 -13.48 -6.07
C ILE A 459 -3.89 -13.46 -7.59
N LYS A 460 -4.90 -12.78 -8.15
CA LYS A 460 -5.02 -12.62 -9.61
C LYS A 460 -3.80 -11.91 -10.20
N GLY A 461 -3.38 -10.80 -9.61
CA GLY A 461 -2.18 -10.07 -10.04
C GLY A 461 -0.91 -10.92 -9.98
N MET A 462 -0.78 -11.75 -8.94
CA MET A 462 0.33 -12.70 -8.81
C MET A 462 0.30 -13.79 -9.91
N LEU A 463 -0.86 -14.39 -10.18
CA LEU A 463 -1.02 -15.37 -11.24
C LEU A 463 -0.66 -14.78 -12.62
N GLU A 464 -1.11 -13.56 -12.89
CA GLU A 464 -0.79 -12.83 -14.12
C GLU A 464 0.72 -12.54 -14.24
N ARG A 465 1.34 -12.08 -13.16
CA ARG A 465 2.78 -11.81 -13.09
C ARG A 465 3.59 -13.05 -13.40
N VAL A 466 3.34 -14.16 -12.71
CA VAL A 466 4.11 -15.40 -12.90
C VAL A 466 3.78 -16.05 -14.25
N GLY A 467 2.54 -15.94 -14.71
CA GLY A 467 2.17 -16.35 -16.07
C GLY A 467 2.97 -15.61 -17.16
N LYS A 468 3.28 -14.32 -16.96
CA LYS A 468 4.17 -13.57 -17.85
C LYS A 468 5.60 -14.12 -17.81
N VAL A 469 6.13 -14.43 -16.64
CA VAL A 469 7.47 -15.03 -16.48
C VAL A 469 7.57 -16.37 -17.22
N ARG A 470 6.56 -17.24 -17.08
CA ARG A 470 6.50 -18.52 -17.80
C ARG A 470 6.56 -18.33 -19.32
N ARG A 471 5.75 -17.41 -19.86
CA ARG A 471 5.79 -17.08 -21.31
C ARG A 471 7.15 -16.56 -21.75
N GLN A 472 7.82 -15.74 -20.94
CA GLN A 472 9.18 -15.28 -21.26
C GLN A 472 10.16 -16.46 -21.36
N ILE A 473 10.08 -17.44 -20.45
CA ILE A 473 10.90 -18.65 -20.49
C ILE A 473 10.58 -19.48 -21.76
N GLU A 474 9.29 -19.68 -22.08
CA GLU A 474 8.85 -20.40 -23.28
C GLU A 474 9.34 -19.73 -24.58
N GLU A 475 9.42 -18.39 -24.59
CA GLU A 475 9.98 -17.58 -25.68
C GLU A 475 11.51 -17.55 -25.69
N GLY A 476 12.19 -18.26 -24.77
CA GLY A 476 13.65 -18.27 -24.65
C GLY A 476 14.28 -16.99 -24.11
N LYS A 477 13.48 -16.09 -23.50
CA LYS A 477 13.95 -14.85 -22.87
C LYS A 477 14.41 -15.10 -21.43
N ASP A 478 15.30 -14.25 -20.94
CA ASP A 478 15.74 -14.29 -19.55
C ASP A 478 14.58 -13.90 -18.59
N PRO A 479 14.12 -14.82 -17.71
CA PRO A 479 13.08 -14.52 -16.72
C PRO A 479 13.53 -13.57 -15.61
N GLY A 480 14.83 -13.27 -15.50
CA GLY A 480 15.37 -12.27 -14.58
C GLY A 480 15.07 -10.83 -14.99
N THR A 481 14.97 -10.56 -16.30
CA THR A 481 14.81 -9.20 -16.83
C THR A 481 13.51 -8.56 -16.34
N GLY A 482 13.64 -7.46 -15.59
CA GLY A 482 12.53 -6.71 -15.01
C GLY A 482 11.79 -7.42 -13.88
N PHE A 483 12.29 -8.55 -13.36
CA PHE A 483 11.66 -9.27 -12.26
C PHE A 483 11.99 -8.64 -10.90
N ALA A 484 13.28 -8.51 -10.60
CA ALA A 484 13.80 -7.96 -9.34
C ALA A 484 14.89 -6.92 -9.62
N GLU A 485 14.50 -5.83 -10.29
CA GLU A 485 15.36 -4.71 -10.63
C GLU A 485 14.95 -3.47 -9.84
N PRO A 486 15.90 -2.60 -9.48
CA PRO A 486 15.60 -1.27 -8.96
C PRO A 486 14.88 -0.44 -10.05
N GLY A 487 13.66 0.02 -9.77
CA GLY A 487 12.92 0.89 -10.68
C GLY A 487 13.56 2.27 -10.79
N SER A 488 14.26 2.57 -11.88
CA SER A 488 15.06 3.80 -12.06
C SER A 488 14.34 5.12 -11.75
N TRP A 489 13.04 5.20 -12.02
CA TRP A 489 12.22 6.39 -11.73
C TRP A 489 11.66 6.40 -10.31
N LYS A 490 11.40 5.22 -9.73
CA LYS A 490 11.02 5.07 -8.33
C LYS A 490 12.21 5.45 -7.44
N LEU A 491 13.42 4.99 -7.78
CA LEU A 491 14.64 5.30 -7.04
C LEU A 491 14.84 6.80 -6.88
N LYS A 492 14.65 7.59 -7.94
CA LYS A 492 14.77 9.06 -7.89
C LYS A 492 13.82 9.73 -6.90
N LEU A 493 12.65 9.14 -6.67
CA LEU A 493 11.65 9.63 -5.73
C LEU A 493 11.87 9.06 -4.32
N GLU A 494 12.54 7.91 -4.21
CA GLU A 494 12.89 7.22 -2.96
C GLU A 494 14.14 7.80 -2.28
N GLU A 495 15.19 8.05 -3.07
CA GLU A 495 16.52 8.44 -2.60
C GLU A 495 16.56 9.74 -1.80
N GLY A 496 15.64 10.67 -2.03
CA GLY A 496 15.56 11.92 -1.28
C GLY A 496 15.07 11.74 0.16
N TRP A 497 14.33 10.67 0.44
CA TRP A 497 13.63 10.51 1.72
C TRP A 497 14.38 9.61 2.70
N TYR A 498 15.01 8.53 2.21
CA TYR A 498 15.81 7.65 3.06
C TYR A 498 17.20 8.22 3.36
N ARG A 499 17.83 8.97 2.44
CA ARG A 499 19.13 9.63 2.70
C ARG A 499 19.08 10.68 3.82
N GLU A 500 17.91 11.29 4.04
CA GLU A 500 17.74 12.29 5.10
C GLU A 500 17.49 11.65 6.49
N ARG A 501 17.28 10.32 6.55
CA ARG A 501 16.78 9.61 7.74
C ARG A 501 17.52 8.33 8.12
N SER A 502 18.45 7.84 7.28
CA SER A 502 19.55 6.95 7.64
C SER A 502 20.65 7.75 8.32
#